data_AF-A0A7W0NXG6-F1
#
_entry.id   AF-A0A7W0NXG6-F1
#
_cell.length_a   1.000
_cell.length_b   1.000
_cell.length_c   1.000
_cell.angle_alpha   90.00
_cell.angle_beta   90.00
_cell.angle_gamma   90.00
#
_symmetry.space_group_name_H-M   'P 1'
#
loop_
_entity.id
_entity.type
_entity.pdbx_description
1 polymer ?
#
loop_
_entity_poly.entity_id
_entity_poly.type
_entity_poly.pdbx_seq_one_letter_code
_entity_poly.pdbx_strand_id
1 'polypeptide(L)' 'MNGSHAGGDLKDRTKMFAIRIINLYSALPKTTEAQVLGKQHLRCGTSVGAQYR' A
#
# COMPACT_ATOMS: atom_id res chain seq x y z
N MET A 1 18.87 -2.30 -26.61
CA MET A 1 19.21 -1.03 -25.94
C MET A 1 18.03 -0.61 -25.08
N ASN A 2 18.32 0.01 -23.91
CA ASN A 2 17.43 0.47 -22.83
C ASN A 2 17.15 -0.63 -21.77
N GLY A 3 17.90 -0.76 -20.69
CA GLY A 3 18.60 0.29 -19.94
C GLY A 3 17.66 0.92 -18.91
N SER A 4 17.51 0.23 -17.77
CA SER A 4 17.44 0.81 -16.44
C SER A 4 16.47 1.98 -16.19
N HIS A 5 15.21 1.67 -15.84
CA HIS A 5 14.33 2.56 -15.08
C HIS A 5 13.93 1.93 -13.74
N ALA A 6 14.90 1.44 -12.97
CA ALA A 6 14.65 0.83 -11.66
C ALA A 6 13.94 1.78 -10.66
N GLY A 7 14.12 3.10 -10.80
CA GLY A 7 13.47 4.10 -9.94
C GLY A 7 11.98 4.35 -10.25
N GLY A 8 11.54 4.20 -11.51
CA GLY A 8 10.15 4.41 -11.91
C GLY A 8 9.25 3.22 -11.57
N ASP A 9 9.74 2.00 -11.83
CA ASP A 9 9.03 0.74 -11.54
C ASP A 9 8.66 0.62 -10.06
N LEU A 10 9.59 0.95 -9.17
CA LEU A 10 9.39 0.83 -7.73
C LEU A 10 8.39 1.86 -7.19
N LYS A 11 8.38 3.07 -7.75
CA LYS A 11 7.41 4.11 -7.41
C LYS A 11 6.00 3.73 -7.84
N ASP A 12 5.84 3.22 -9.06
CA ASP A 12 4.53 2.79 -9.55
C ASP A 12 4.01 1.56 -8.77
N ARG A 13 4.89 0.61 -8.46
CA ARG A 13 4.52 -0.57 -7.65
C ARG A 13 4.14 -0.21 -6.22
N THR A 14 4.82 0.73 -5.58
CA THR A 14 4.48 1.16 -4.21
C THR A 14 3.17 1.97 -4.18
N LYS A 15 2.88 2.76 -5.21
CA LYS A 15 1.57 3.40 -5.39
C LYS A 15 0.45 2.38 -5.56
N MET A 16 0.62 1.38 -6.43
CA MET A 16 -0.36 0.32 -6.63
C MET A 16 -0.57 -0.52 -5.36
N PHE A 17 0.49 -0.75 -4.59
CA PHE A 17 0.42 -1.43 -3.30
C PHE A 17 -0.41 -0.65 -2.28
N ALA A 18 -0.22 0.67 -2.17
CA ALA A 18 -1.01 1.52 -1.28
C ALA A 18 -2.50 1.49 -1.62
N ILE A 19 -2.85 1.55 -2.91
CA ILE A 19 -4.26 1.47 -3.38
C ILE A 19 -4.88 0.12 -2.98
N ARG A 20 -4.15 -1.00 -3.13
CA ARG A 20 -4.64 -2.32 -2.73
C ARG A 20 -4.91 -2.42 -1.24
N ILE A 21 -4.10 -1.79 -0.40
CA ILE A 21 -4.30 -1.78 1.06
C ILE A 21 -5.54 -0.97 1.45
N ILE A 22 -5.79 0.16 0.78
CA ILE A 22 -7.01 0.94 0.98
C ILE A 22 -8.23 0.09 0.62
N ASN A 23 -8.23 -0.56 -0.55
CA ASN A 23 -9.34 -1.40 -0.98
C ASN A 23 -9.57 -2.61 -0.06
N LEU A 24 -8.50 -3.23 0.42
CA LEU A 24 -8.57 -4.31 1.42
C LEU A 24 -9.28 -3.81 2.68
N TYR A 25 -8.85 -2.68 3.23
CA TYR A 25 -9.45 -2.12 4.44
C TYR A 25 -10.94 -1.80 4.26
N SER A 26 -11.31 -1.22 3.11
CA SER A 26 -12.70 -0.90 2.78
C SER A 26 -13.59 -2.14 2.65
N ALA A 27 -13.03 -3.30 2.29
CA ALA A 27 -13.76 -4.55 2.16
C ALA A 27 -13.88 -5.35 3.48
N LEU A 28 -13.17 -4.95 4.55
CA LEU A 28 -13.21 -5.67 5.82
C LEU A 28 -14.56 -5.52 6.52
N PRO A 29 -15.06 -6.58 7.18
CA PRO A 29 -16.25 -6.48 8.01
C PRO A 29 -16.04 -5.47 9.15
N LYS A 30 -17.13 -4.89 9.66
CA LYS A 30 -17.10 -3.88 10.73
C LYS A 30 -16.84 -4.48 12.13
N THR A 31 -16.40 -5.74 12.20
CA THR A 31 -16.04 -6.36 13.47
C THR A 31 -14.79 -5.68 14.03
N THR A 32 -14.72 -5.57 15.36
CA THR A 32 -13.64 -4.85 16.05
C THR A 32 -12.27 -5.39 15.66
N GLU A 33 -12.13 -6.71 15.57
CA GLU A 33 -10.89 -7.40 15.24
C GLU A 33 -10.42 -7.05 13.83
N ALA A 34 -11.34 -7.08 12.86
CA ALA A 34 -11.04 -6.73 11.48
C ALA A 34 -10.65 -5.25 11.34
N GLN A 35 -11.31 -4.35 12.07
CA GLN A 35 -10.97 -2.93 12.08
C GLN A 35 -9.62 -2.64 12.74
N VAL A 36 -9.29 -3.33 13.84
CA VAL A 36 -8.00 -3.21 14.53
C VAL A 36 -6.86 -3.66 13.61
N LEU A 37 -6.97 -4.86 13.03
CA LEU A 37 -5.97 -5.39 12.10
C LEU A 37 -5.85 -4.51 10.84
N GLY A 38 -6.99 -4.09 10.28
CA GLY A 38 -7.03 -3.25 9.10
C GLY A 38 -6.37 -1.88 9.31
N LYS A 39 -6.60 -1.24 10.45
CA LYS A 39 -5.97 0.06 10.78
C LYS A 39 -4.45 -0.05 10.96
N GLN A 40 -3.97 -1.14 11.54
CA GLN A 40 -2.52 -1.41 11.60
C GLN A 40 -1.96 -1.56 10.18
N HIS A 41 -2.63 -2.36 9.34
CA HIS A 41 -2.19 -2.61 7.97
C HIS A 41 -2.18 -1.34 7.10
N LEU A 42 -3.17 -0.44 7.26
CA LEU A 42 -3.19 0.87 6.60
C LEU A 42 -1.96 1.71 6.94
N ARG A 43 -1.59 1.81 8.21
CA ARG A 43 -0.46 2.65 8.66
C ARG A 43 0.88 2.10 8.18
N CYS A 44 1.08 0.79 8.29
CA CYS A 44 2.33 0.14 7.85
C CYS A 44 2.46 0.07 6.33
N GLY A 45 1.33 -0.11 5.63
CA GLY A 45 1.31 -0.33 4.18
C GLY A 45 1.45 0.93 3.35
N THR A 46 0.96 2.07 3.86
CA THR A 46 1.02 3.36 3.16
C THR A 46 2.33 4.11 3.39
N SER A 47 3.07 3.81 4.47
CA SER A 47 4.37 4.43 4.76
C SER A 47 5.42 4.10 3.70
N VAL A 48 5.38 2.90 3.12
CA VAL A 48 6.30 2.49 2.03
C VAL A 48 6.10 3.38 0.80
N GLY A 49 4.85 3.64 0.39
CA GLY A 49 4.56 4.55 -0.72
C GLY A 49 4.94 6.02 -0.43
N ALA A 50 4.80 6.47 0.82
CA ALA A 50 5.19 7.81 1.24
C ALA A 50 6.72 8.01 1.32
N GLN A 51 7.49 6.94 1.57
CA GLN A 51 8.95 6.98 1.67
C GLN A 51 9.65 7.02 0.28
N TYR A 52 8.99 6.53 -0.77
CA TYR A 52 9.49 6.61 -2.16
C TYR A 52 9.04 7.93 -2.81
N ARG A 53 9.93 8.94 -2.83
CA ARG A 53 9.72 10.23 -3.52
C ARG A 53 10.01 10.15 -5.02
#